data_AF-A0A669EDQ6-F1
#
_entry.id   AF-A0A669EDQ6-F1
#
_cell.length_a   1.000
_cell.length_b   1.000
_cell.length_c   1.000
_cell.angle_alpha   90.00
_cell.angle_beta   90.00
_cell.angle_gamma   90.00
#
_symmetry.space_group_name_H-M   'P 1'
#
loop_
_entity.id
_entity.type
_entity.pdbx_description
1 polymer ?
#
loop_
_entity_poly.entity_id
_entity_poly.type
_entity_poly.pdbx_seq_one_letter_code
_entity_poly.pdbx_strand_id
1 'polypeptide(L)'
;MLIISINFLHFFMFSGSSGEKVLTQTPGSQSVVPEQTVSVRCKASSSNVYNNNNMYWYQQKDGVPKLLITYASTRESGIPARFTGSGSNSDFTLTISGVQAEDAAVYYCKSWHNPNSQWVFTQ
;
A
#
# COMPACT_ATOMS: atom_id res chain seq x y z
N MET A 1 3.96 20.68 19.40
CA MET A 1 4.48 19.79 18.35
C MET A 1 3.32 18.94 17.88
N LEU A 2 2.88 19.06 16.62
CA LEU A 2 1.81 18.21 16.08
C LEU A 2 2.42 16.84 15.74
N ILE A 3 1.85 15.76 16.25
CA ILE A 3 2.23 14.39 15.88
C ILE A 3 1.13 13.84 14.97
N ILE A 4 1.50 13.37 13.79
CA ILE A 4 0.61 12.80 12.78
C ILE A 4 0.74 11.28 12.88
N SER A 5 -0.39 10.61 13.14
CA SER A 5 -0.45 9.15 13.21
C SER A 5 -0.89 8.58 11.87
N ILE A 6 -0.03 7.73 11.31
CA ILE A 6 -0.28 7.00 10.08
C ILE A 6 -0.45 5.54 10.45
N ASN A 7 -1.60 4.98 10.11
CA ASN A 7 -1.91 3.58 10.35
C ASN A 7 -1.76 2.80 9.05
N PHE A 8 -1.07 1.67 9.10
CA PHE A 8 -0.89 0.79 7.97
C PHE A 8 -1.63 -0.50 8.30
N LEU A 9 -2.63 -0.84 7.50
CA LEU A 9 -3.47 -2.00 7.75
C LEU A 9 -2.62 -3.26 7.91
N HIS A 10 -2.74 -3.94 9.05
CA HIS A 10 -1.99 -5.17 9.33
C HIS A 10 -2.95 -6.37 9.15
N PHE A 11 -2.67 -7.19 8.13
CA PHE A 11 -3.25 -8.52 7.86
C PHE A 11 -4.75 -8.60 7.48
N PHE A 12 -5.04 -9.05 6.25
CA PHE A 12 -6.31 -9.68 5.88
C PHE A 12 -6.05 -11.02 5.16
N MET A 13 -6.57 -12.10 5.74
CA MET A 13 -6.49 -13.47 5.21
C MET A 13 -7.74 -13.73 4.36
N PHE A 14 -7.57 -14.24 3.13
CA PHE A 14 -8.66 -14.90 2.39
C PHE A 14 -8.25 -16.33 2.08
N SER A 15 -8.77 -17.29 2.86
CA SER A 15 -8.63 -18.72 2.61
C SER A 15 -9.56 -19.17 1.49
N GLY A 16 -9.09 -19.08 0.24
CA GLY A 16 -9.65 -19.78 -0.91
C GLY A 16 -8.65 -20.84 -1.39
N SER A 17 -9.04 -22.11 -1.33
CA SER A 17 -8.20 -23.28 -1.63
C SER A 17 -7.37 -23.16 -2.93
N SER A 18 -6.07 -22.86 -2.79
CA SER A 18 -4.89 -23.22 -3.61
C SER A 18 -3.83 -22.10 -3.49
N GLY A 19 -2.97 -22.20 -2.47
CA GLY A 19 -1.83 -21.30 -2.25
C GLY A 19 -2.20 -19.89 -1.78
N GLU A 20 -2.20 -19.68 -0.46
CA GLU A 20 -2.59 -18.42 0.15
C GLU A 20 -1.69 -17.25 -0.29
N LYS A 21 -2.28 -16.29 -1.00
CA LYS A 21 -1.62 -15.03 -1.40
C LYS A 21 -1.95 -13.99 -0.32
N VAL A 22 -0.94 -13.58 0.44
CA VAL A 22 -1.08 -12.65 1.57
C VAL A 22 -0.24 -11.42 1.31
N LEU A 23 -0.76 -10.24 1.66
CA LEU A 23 0.02 -9.00 1.72
C LEU A 23 0.36 -8.68 3.17
N THR A 24 1.63 -8.38 3.43
CA THR A 24 2.13 -7.99 4.76
C THR A 24 2.67 -6.57 4.69
N GLN A 25 2.15 -5.69 5.56
CA GLN A 25 2.57 -4.30 5.64
C GLN A 25 3.41 -4.00 6.88
N THR A 26 4.51 -3.29 6.67
CA THR A 26 5.45 -2.91 7.74
C THR A 26 5.98 -1.49 7.51
N PRO A 27 6.03 -0.63 8.55
CA PRO A 27 5.48 -0.83 9.91
C PRO A 27 3.94 -0.87 9.89
N GLY A 28 3.31 -1.33 10.97
CA GLY A 28 1.83 -1.33 11.11
C GLY A 28 1.26 0.04 11.51
N SER A 29 2.09 0.91 12.08
CA SER A 29 1.73 2.30 12.36
C SER A 29 2.99 3.11 12.58
N GLN A 30 2.94 4.41 12.29
CA GLN A 30 4.03 5.33 12.59
C GLN A 30 3.48 6.70 12.99
N SER A 31 4.08 7.29 14.02
CA SER A 31 3.85 8.66 14.44
C SER A 31 5.01 9.53 13.98
N VAL A 32 4.72 10.59 13.24
CA VAL A 32 5.74 11.50 12.66
C VAL A 32 5.37 12.95 12.92
N VAL A 33 6.35 13.85 12.87
CA VAL A 33 6.07 15.30 12.85
C VAL A 33 5.90 15.78 11.42
N PRO A 34 5.22 16.92 11.19
CA PRO A 34 5.14 17.53 9.86
C PRO A 34 6.50 17.68 9.19
N GLU A 35 6.51 17.64 7.87
CA GLU A 35 7.70 17.72 7.00
C GLU A 35 8.61 16.48 7.01
N GLN A 36 8.38 15.50 7.89
CA GLN A 36 9.12 14.24 7.86
C GLN A 36 8.72 13.35 6.69
N THR A 37 9.60 12.42 6.35
CA THR A 37 9.33 11.36 5.37
C THR A 37 9.01 10.07 6.09
N VAL A 38 7.99 9.37 5.59
CA VAL A 38 7.58 8.05 6.07
C VAL A 38 7.50 7.10 4.89
N SER A 39 7.74 5.82 5.14
CA SER A 39 7.52 4.76 4.16
C SER A 39 6.82 3.57 4.79
N VAL A 40 6.02 2.90 3.98
CA VAL A 40 5.43 1.60 4.29
C VAL A 40 5.79 0.62 3.20
N ARG A 41 6.26 -0.54 3.63
CA ARG A 41 6.53 -1.67 2.75
C ARG A 41 5.32 -2.58 2.72
N CYS A 42 4.96 -3.07 1.54
CA CYS A 42 3.97 -4.11 1.32
C CYS A 42 4.65 -5.29 0.63
N LYS A 43 4.67 -6.44 1.32
CA LYS A 43 5.29 -7.67 0.84
C LYS A 43 4.23 -8.71 0.52
N ALA A 44 4.23 -9.23 -0.70
CA ALA A 44 3.41 -10.37 -1.08
C ALA A 44 4.07 -11.69 -0.67
N SER A 45 3.30 -12.63 -0.12
CA SER A 45 3.77 -13.96 0.27
C SER A 45 4.30 -14.76 -0.92
N SER A 46 3.77 -14.50 -2.11
CA SER A 46 4.23 -15.13 -3.35
C SER A 46 5.13 -14.20 -4.15
N SER A 47 6.10 -14.80 -4.84
CA SER A 47 7.09 -14.09 -5.65
C SER A 47 6.50 -13.22 -6.78
N ASN A 48 5.27 -13.51 -7.26
CA ASN A 48 4.75 -12.89 -8.48
C ASN A 48 3.39 -12.20 -8.25
N VAL A 49 3.40 -10.88 -8.09
CA VAL A 49 2.27 -10.01 -8.45
C VAL A 49 2.14 -9.98 -9.98
N TYR A 50 0.93 -9.86 -10.50
CA TYR A 50 0.67 -9.84 -11.94
C TYR A 50 1.47 -8.72 -12.65
N ASN A 51 2.09 -9.04 -13.78
CA ASN A 51 3.06 -8.21 -14.51
C ASN A 51 4.17 -7.58 -13.65
N ASN A 52 4.47 -8.19 -12.49
CA ASN A 52 5.46 -7.75 -11.50
C ASN A 52 5.20 -6.36 -10.91
N ASN A 53 4.10 -5.69 -11.24
CA ASN A 53 3.83 -4.33 -10.81
C ASN A 53 2.35 -4.03 -10.52
N ASN A 54 1.42 -4.97 -10.63
CA ASN A 54 0.00 -4.75 -10.31
C ASN A 54 -0.25 -4.61 -8.80
N MET A 55 0.40 -3.62 -8.20
CA MET A 55 0.27 -3.18 -6.84
C MET A 55 -0.35 -1.79 -6.82
N TYR A 56 -1.28 -1.60 -5.89
CA TYR A 56 -2.11 -0.41 -5.74
C TYR A 56 -2.02 0.06 -4.30
N TRP A 57 -1.93 1.37 -4.08
CA TRP A 57 -1.92 1.96 -2.74
C TRP A 57 -3.14 2.84 -2.54
N TYR A 58 -3.79 2.68 -1.39
CA TYR A 58 -4.96 3.43 -1.01
C TYR A 58 -4.74 4.16 0.31
N GLN A 59 -5.38 5.32 0.42
CA GLN A 59 -5.60 6.05 1.66
C GLN A 59 -7.07 5.92 2.02
N GLN A 60 -7.38 5.46 3.22
CA GLN A 60 -8.72 5.41 3.78
C GLN A 60 -8.81 6.42 4.92
N LYS A 61 -9.59 7.48 4.68
CA LYS A 61 -9.88 8.52 5.65
C LYS A 61 -11.39 8.56 5.84
N ASP A 62 -11.83 8.52 7.10
CA ASP A 62 -13.25 8.51 7.46
C ASP A 62 -14.07 7.41 6.74
N GLY A 63 -13.44 6.24 6.52
CA GLY A 63 -14.06 5.10 5.84
C GLY A 63 -14.04 5.17 4.31
N VAL A 64 -13.69 6.30 3.69
CA VAL A 64 -13.68 6.48 2.24
C VAL A 64 -12.31 6.14 1.64
N PRO A 65 -12.21 5.12 0.76
CA PRO A 65 -10.96 4.75 0.11
C PRO A 65 -10.65 5.68 -1.07
N LYS A 66 -9.43 6.21 -1.10
CA LYS A 66 -8.86 7.03 -2.17
C LYS A 66 -7.63 6.34 -2.75
N LEU A 67 -7.61 6.11 -4.05
CA LEU A 67 -6.48 5.52 -4.75
C LEU A 67 -5.34 6.55 -4.88
N LEU A 68 -4.12 6.16 -4.51
CA LEU A 68 -2.94 7.02 -4.52
C LEU A 68 -1.99 6.67 -5.67
N ILE A 69 -1.62 5.39 -5.75
CA ILE A 69 -0.63 4.86 -6.69
C ILE A 69 -1.21 3.61 -7.34
N THR A 70 -1.13 3.52 -8.66
CA THR A 70 -1.38 2.34 -9.49
C THR A 70 -0.08 1.77 -10.04
N TYR A 71 -0.10 0.50 -10.45
CA TYR A 71 1.03 -0.17 -11.10
C TYR A 71 2.38 0.03 -10.39
N ALA A 72 2.37 -0.08 -9.07
CA ALA A 72 3.49 0.10 -8.14
C ALA A 72 4.09 1.53 -8.05
N SER A 73 4.08 2.32 -9.12
CA SER A 73 4.78 3.61 -9.19
C SER A 73 4.02 4.72 -9.90
N THR A 74 2.88 4.43 -10.53
CA THR A 74 2.09 5.43 -11.26
C THR A 74 1.21 6.18 -10.29
N ARG A 75 1.50 7.46 -10.05
CA ARG A 75 0.68 8.29 -9.17
C ARG A 75 -0.60 8.75 -9.89
N GLU A 76 -1.73 8.62 -9.21
CA GLU A 76 -3.03 9.05 -9.75
C GLU A 76 -3.14 10.58 -9.89
N SER A 77 -4.00 11.01 -10.79
CA SER A 77 -4.28 12.44 -11.00
C SER A 77 -4.86 13.09 -9.74
N GLY A 78 -4.39 14.30 -9.42
CA GLY A 78 -4.82 15.03 -8.22
C GLY A 78 -4.19 14.53 -6.91
N ILE A 79 -3.29 13.54 -6.96
CA ILE A 79 -2.50 13.13 -5.79
C ILE A 79 -1.22 14.00 -5.69
N PRO A 80 -0.92 14.56 -4.51
CA PRO A 80 0.27 15.40 -4.33
C PRO A 80 1.58 14.70 -4.70
N ALA A 81 2.55 15.49 -5.20
CA ALA A 81 3.84 14.96 -5.66
C ALA A 81 4.67 14.24 -4.58
N ARG A 82 4.38 14.54 -3.31
CA ARG A 82 5.00 13.94 -2.13
C ARG A 82 4.69 12.45 -1.94
N PHE A 83 3.62 11.94 -2.56
CA PHE A 83 3.32 10.52 -2.61
C PHE A 83 4.07 9.87 -3.76
N THR A 84 4.83 8.82 -3.46
CA THR A 84 5.59 8.05 -4.44
C THR A 84 5.50 6.57 -4.14
N GLY A 85 5.39 5.75 -5.17
CA GLY A 85 5.42 4.30 -5.06
C GLY A 85 6.63 3.71 -5.77
N SER A 86 7.13 2.60 -5.26
CA SER A 86 8.24 1.85 -5.85
C SER A 86 8.12 0.35 -5.59
N GLY A 87 8.98 -0.42 -6.25
CA GLY A 87 9.09 -1.87 -6.05
C GLY A 87 8.56 -2.69 -7.22
N SER A 88 8.72 -4.01 -7.10
CA SER A 88 8.35 -4.98 -8.13
C SER A 88 8.25 -6.39 -7.56
N ASN A 89 7.69 -7.31 -8.33
CA ASN A 89 7.53 -8.72 -8.02
C ASN A 89 6.68 -8.95 -6.77
N SER A 90 7.30 -8.97 -5.59
CA SER A 90 6.65 -9.24 -4.30
C SER A 90 6.93 -8.18 -3.25
N ASP A 91 7.66 -7.12 -3.59
CA ASP A 91 8.11 -6.13 -2.62
C ASP A 91 7.89 -4.71 -3.13
N PHE A 92 7.04 -3.97 -2.42
CA PHE A 92 6.55 -2.66 -2.83
C PHE A 92 6.65 -1.69 -1.68
N THR A 93 6.88 -0.42 -1.98
CA THR A 93 6.97 0.63 -0.97
C THR A 93 6.14 1.83 -1.41
N LEU A 94 5.37 2.39 -0.47
CA LEU A 94 4.81 3.72 -0.57
C LEU A 94 5.63 4.65 0.31
N THR A 95 6.04 5.78 -0.24
CA THR A 95 6.76 6.83 0.47
C THR A 95 5.94 8.11 0.42
N ILE A 96 5.78 8.75 1.57
CA ILE A 96 5.17 10.06 1.73
C ILE A 96 6.26 10.97 2.28
N SER A 97 6.79 11.86 1.44
CA SER A 97 7.70 12.91 1.91
C SER A 97 6.91 14.10 2.43
N GLY A 98 7.51 14.94 3.26
CA GLY A 98 6.86 16.19 3.68
C GLY A 98 5.46 15.98 4.29
N VAL A 99 5.33 15.05 5.24
CA VAL A 99 4.03 14.63 5.79
C VAL A 99 3.26 15.82 6.35
N GLN A 100 1.95 15.88 6.07
CA GLN A 100 1.05 16.97 6.44
C GLN A 100 -0.11 16.46 7.31
N ALA A 101 -0.79 17.36 8.03
CA ALA A 101 -1.83 16.98 9.00
C ALA A 101 -2.98 16.19 8.36
N GLU A 102 -3.29 16.47 7.10
CA GLU A 102 -4.29 15.76 6.31
C GLU A 102 -3.92 14.31 5.98
N ASP A 103 -2.64 13.95 6.08
CA ASP A 103 -2.10 12.62 5.77
C ASP A 103 -2.36 11.62 6.91
N ALA A 104 -2.92 12.06 8.04
CA ALA A 104 -3.43 11.17 9.10
C ALA A 104 -4.59 10.32 8.57
N ALA A 105 -4.31 9.05 8.28
CA ALA A 105 -5.26 8.10 7.69
C ALA A 105 -4.79 6.65 7.88
N VAL A 106 -5.63 5.71 7.45
CA VAL A 106 -5.24 4.31 7.25
C VAL A 106 -4.75 4.13 5.82
N TYR A 107 -3.63 3.44 5.62
CA TYR A 107 -3.08 3.14 4.30
C TYR A 107 -2.99 1.64 4.12
N TYR A 108 -3.38 1.17 2.93
CA TYR A 108 -3.27 -0.24 2.59
C TYR A 108 -2.84 -0.44 1.14
N CYS A 109 -2.16 -1.56 0.90
CA CYS A 109 -1.82 -2.00 -0.43
C CYS A 109 -2.86 -3.01 -0.93
N LYS A 110 -3.02 -3.12 -2.25
CA LYS A 110 -3.83 -4.17 -2.89
C LYS A 110 -3.07 -4.67 -4.10
N SER A 111 -3.07 -5.97 -4.36
CA SER A 111 -2.42 -6.52 -5.54
C SER A 111 -3.28 -7.52 -6.29
N TRP A 112 -2.95 -7.67 -7.58
CA TRP A 112 -3.58 -8.65 -8.45
C TRP A 112 -2.61 -9.79 -8.70
N HIS A 113 -3.11 -11.02 -8.63
CA HIS A 113 -2.36 -12.21 -8.97
C HIS A 113 -3.11 -13.00 -10.04
N ASN A 114 -2.36 -13.72 -10.88
CA ASN A 114 -2.92 -14.68 -11.84
C ASN A 114 -2.26 -16.07 -11.66
N PRO A 115 -2.46 -16.76 -10.52
CA PRO A 115 -2.04 -18.15 -10.40
C PRO A 115 -2.90 -19.03 -11.30
N ASN A 116 -2.28 -19.91 -12.09
CA ASN A 116 -2.97 -20.94 -12.88
C ASN A 116 -4.16 -20.42 -13.73
N SER A 117 -4.03 -19.24 -14.34
CA SER A 117 -5.09 -18.60 -15.15
C SER A 117 -6.33 -18.14 -14.37
N GLN A 118 -6.25 -18.00 -13.04
CA GLN A 118 -7.31 -17.48 -12.18
C GLN A 118 -6.95 -16.10 -11.62
N TRP A 119 -7.86 -15.14 -11.74
CA TRP A 119 -7.67 -13.80 -11.19
C TRP A 119 -7.96 -13.79 -9.68
N VAL A 120 -6.99 -13.34 -8.89
CA VAL A 120 -7.10 -13.24 -7.43
C VAL A 120 -6.70 -11.85 -6.98
N PHE A 121 -7.47 -11.28 -6.06
CA PHE A 121 -7.19 -10.00 -5.42
C PHE A 121 -6.77 -10.19 -3.98
N THR A 122 -5.75 -9.45 -3.55
CA THR A 122 -5.26 -9.44 -2.17
C THR A 122 -5.14 -8.01 -1.70
N GLN A 123 -5.51 -7.74 -0.45
CA GLN A 123 -5.50 -6.42 0.19
C GLN A 123 -5.05 -6.59 1.64
#